data_AF-A0A8T3YM05-F1
#
_entry.id   AF-A0A8T3YM05-F1
#
_cell.length_a   1.000
_cell.length_b   1.000
_cell.length_c   1.000
_cell.angle_alpha   90.00
_cell.angle_beta   90.00
_cell.angle_gamma   90.00
#
_symmetry.space_group_name_H-M   'P 1'
#
loop_
_entity.id
_entity.type
_entity.pdbx_description
1 polymer ?
#
loop_
_entity_poly.entity_id
_entity_poly.type
_entity_poly.pdbx_seq_one_letter_code
_entity_poly.pdbx_strand_id
1 'polypeptide(L)'
;MRILLILCLVVLSACQSYPPTDVDSGQEDRGTETIVSSDDPCAFLEYEDRLHCYQELGESTKNASLCPRAEMESLVQYCYIHLAKDTTNLSMCELAMPEYRGTCYKNYAIKQRDESVCRFVDNLGEMRYCYRLVAQAQQNVSTCAIIDDASEREYCVAEIEGCAPPADTNQTRESCESAGGVWGRGGLLPTCFCNYPSPNADKPCTDTSDCGGFCLIDSSADKTGTCARMQQVFGCFAYLEDGESREVCVD
;
A
#
# COMPACT_ATOMS: atom_id res chain seq x y z
N MET A 1 41.61 25.34 12.67
CA MET A 1 42.65 25.16 13.70
C MET A 1 42.26 23.95 14.54
N ARG A 2 43.01 22.83 14.36
CA ARG A 2 43.18 21.65 15.25
C ARG A 2 41.94 20.77 15.55
N ILE A 3 41.85 19.56 14.96
CA ILE A 3 42.28 18.21 15.49
C ILE A 3 41.30 17.73 16.59
N LEU A 4 40.52 16.65 16.42
CA LEU A 4 40.78 15.21 16.67
C LEU A 4 39.54 14.44 16.10
N LEU A 5 39.55 13.43 15.20
CA LEU A 5 40.21 12.11 15.15
C LEU A 5 40.00 11.28 16.43
N ILE A 6 39.66 9.97 16.27
CA ILE A 6 39.60 8.85 17.25
C ILE A 6 38.12 8.46 17.61
N LEU A 7 37.63 7.22 17.49
CA LEU A 7 38.19 5.89 17.21
C LEU A 7 37.05 4.94 16.78
N CYS A 8 37.32 4.08 15.77
CA CYS A 8 36.61 2.83 15.55
C CYS A 8 36.77 1.90 16.75
N LEU A 9 35.68 1.45 17.36
CA LEU A 9 35.70 0.32 18.28
C LEU A 9 35.40 -0.97 17.52
N VAL A 10 36.45 -1.77 17.43
CA VAL A 10 36.55 -3.09 16.83
C VAL A 10 35.68 -4.10 17.58
N VAL A 11 34.94 -4.88 16.79
CA VAL A 11 34.16 -6.06 17.20
C VAL A 11 35.12 -7.17 17.61
N LEU A 12 35.09 -7.59 18.87
CA LEU A 12 35.69 -8.84 19.35
C LEU A 12 34.85 -9.44 20.48
N SER A 13 34.33 -10.65 20.22
CA SER A 13 33.91 -11.74 21.14
C SER A 13 32.59 -12.34 20.64
N ALA A 14 32.41 -13.65 20.49
CA ALA A 14 33.17 -14.78 21.00
C ALA A 14 33.09 -15.97 20.03
N CYS A 15 34.23 -16.62 19.78
CA CYS A 15 34.26 -18.01 19.33
C CYS A 15 34.06 -18.89 20.57
N GLN A 16 32.98 -19.68 20.61
CA GLN A 16 32.87 -20.80 21.54
C GLN A 16 33.40 -22.06 20.86
N SER A 17 34.51 -22.56 21.40
CA SER A 17 35.09 -23.86 21.13
C SER A 17 34.21 -24.97 21.73
N TYR A 18 33.71 -25.88 20.90
CA TYR A 18 33.17 -27.17 21.38
C TYR A 18 34.27 -28.25 21.30
N PRO A 19 34.32 -29.17 22.29
CA PRO A 19 35.35 -30.21 22.39
C PRO A 19 35.15 -31.35 21.38
N PRO A 20 36.22 -32.12 21.07
CA PRO A 20 36.14 -33.24 20.14
C PRO A 20 35.53 -34.47 20.81
N THR A 21 34.59 -35.12 20.12
CA THR A 21 34.20 -36.50 20.43
C THR A 21 34.86 -37.42 19.42
N ASP A 22 35.81 -38.21 19.92
CA ASP A 22 36.38 -39.36 19.23
C ASP A 22 35.28 -40.37 18.91
N VAL A 23 35.11 -40.71 17.63
CA VAL A 23 34.41 -41.93 17.20
C VAL A 23 35.26 -42.65 16.17
N ASP A 24 35.29 -43.95 16.40
CA ASP A 24 36.18 -45.00 15.94
C ASP A 24 36.23 -45.21 14.42
N SER A 25 37.43 -45.58 14.00
CA SER A 25 37.85 -46.03 12.67
C SER A 25 37.22 -47.37 12.28
N GLY A 26 36.68 -47.48 11.06
CA GLY A 26 36.10 -48.73 10.57
C GLY A 26 35.76 -48.77 9.09
N GLN A 27 36.81 -48.90 8.28
CA GLN A 27 36.86 -49.69 7.04
C GLN A 27 36.38 -49.09 5.71
N GLU A 28 37.32 -49.18 4.76
CA GLU A 28 37.28 -48.81 3.36
C GLU A 28 36.18 -49.58 2.61
N ASP A 29 35.41 -48.88 1.78
CA ASP A 29 34.97 -49.47 0.52
C ASP A 29 35.05 -48.44 -0.62
N ARG A 30 35.80 -48.84 -1.65
CA ARG A 30 35.99 -48.10 -2.90
C ARG A 30 34.67 -48.06 -3.66
N GLY A 31 34.00 -46.92 -3.63
CA GLY A 31 32.94 -46.57 -4.57
C GLY A 31 33.19 -45.16 -5.07
N THR A 32 33.69 -45.05 -6.30
CA THR A 32 33.84 -43.85 -7.12
C THR A 32 32.90 -42.70 -6.73
N GLU A 33 33.44 -41.70 -6.04
CA GLU A 33 32.83 -40.37 -5.94
C GLU A 33 32.80 -39.78 -7.35
N THR A 34 31.62 -39.84 -7.97
CA THR A 34 31.30 -38.96 -9.07
C THR A 34 31.15 -37.58 -8.43
N ILE A 35 32.13 -36.70 -8.61
CA ILE A 35 31.99 -35.28 -8.32
C ILE A 35 30.90 -34.76 -9.26
N VAL A 36 29.65 -34.84 -8.83
CA VAL A 36 28.55 -34.12 -9.44
C VAL A 36 28.77 -32.67 -9.02
N SER A 37 29.41 -31.89 -9.89
CA SER A 37 29.21 -30.44 -9.91
C SER A 37 27.73 -30.23 -10.14
N SER A 38 26.92 -30.16 -9.09
CA SER A 38 25.57 -29.68 -9.27
C SER A 38 25.71 -28.20 -9.60
N ASP A 39 25.43 -27.84 -10.86
CA ASP A 39 25.21 -26.46 -11.30
C ASP A 39 23.94 -25.84 -10.67
N ASP A 40 23.59 -26.35 -9.50
CA ASP A 40 22.43 -26.01 -8.71
C ASP A 40 22.86 -25.84 -7.25
N PRO A 41 23.00 -24.60 -6.77
CA PRO A 41 23.38 -24.33 -5.39
C PRO A 41 22.27 -24.68 -4.39
N CYS A 42 21.04 -24.92 -4.85
CA CYS A 42 19.88 -25.18 -4.00
C CYS A 42 19.54 -26.67 -3.88
N ALA A 43 20.12 -27.53 -4.72
CA ALA A 43 19.75 -28.95 -4.81
C ALA A 43 19.96 -29.76 -3.52
N PHE A 44 20.91 -29.36 -2.66
CA PHE A 44 21.25 -30.08 -1.43
C PHE A 44 20.68 -29.47 -0.15
N LEU A 45 19.81 -28.46 -0.29
CA LEU A 45 19.20 -27.80 0.85
C LEU A 45 17.95 -28.55 1.33
N GLU A 46 17.69 -28.47 2.63
CA GLU A 46 16.46 -28.95 3.25
C GLU A 46 15.24 -28.16 2.75
N TYR A 47 14.03 -28.70 2.97
CA TYR A 47 12.79 -28.21 2.36
C TYR A 47 12.60 -26.67 2.43
N GLU A 48 12.73 -26.08 3.63
CA GLU A 48 12.51 -24.64 3.83
C GLU A 48 13.64 -23.79 3.23
N ASP A 49 14.89 -24.25 3.34
CA ASP A 49 16.07 -23.56 2.82
C ASP A 49 16.14 -23.62 1.29
N ARG A 50 15.70 -24.75 0.71
CA ARG A 50 15.63 -24.95 -0.75
C ARG A 50 14.60 -24.02 -1.39
N LEU A 51 13.47 -23.82 -0.71
CA LEU A 51 12.46 -22.84 -1.11
C LEU A 51 13.05 -21.43 -1.15
N HIS A 52 13.67 -21.00 -0.06
CA HIS A 52 14.26 -19.66 0.02
C HIS A 52 15.38 -19.47 -1.02
N CYS A 53 16.24 -20.47 -1.20
CA CYS A 53 17.33 -20.44 -2.17
C CYS A 53 16.84 -20.26 -3.61
N TYR A 54 15.88 -21.07 -4.07
CA TYR A 54 15.37 -20.91 -5.44
C TYR A 54 14.58 -19.61 -5.63
N GLN A 55 13.93 -19.11 -4.59
CA GLN A 55 13.31 -17.79 -4.61
C GLN A 55 14.38 -16.69 -4.80
N GLU A 56 15.40 -16.65 -3.94
CA GLU A 56 16.48 -15.66 -4.04
C GLU A 56 17.24 -15.76 -5.37
N LEU A 57 17.48 -16.99 -5.85
CA LEU A 57 18.15 -17.21 -7.12
C LEU A 57 17.27 -16.74 -8.29
N GLY A 58 15.98 -17.05 -8.28
CA GLY A 58 15.02 -16.52 -9.26
C GLY A 58 14.98 -14.99 -9.25
N GLU A 59 14.84 -14.38 -8.08
CA GLU A 59 14.76 -12.92 -7.92
C GLU A 59 16.07 -12.20 -8.33
N SER A 60 17.23 -12.73 -7.92
CA SER A 60 18.54 -12.14 -8.21
C SER A 60 18.97 -12.33 -9.67
N THR A 61 18.69 -13.48 -10.26
CA THR A 61 19.07 -13.78 -11.65
C THR A 61 18.01 -13.35 -12.66
N LYS A 62 16.77 -13.11 -12.21
CA LYS A 62 15.60 -12.88 -13.06
C LYS A 62 15.41 -13.96 -14.11
N ASN A 63 15.86 -15.19 -13.83
CA ASN A 63 15.89 -16.29 -14.78
C ASN A 63 14.79 -17.32 -14.49
N ALA A 64 13.72 -17.26 -15.27
CA ALA A 64 12.58 -18.17 -15.18
C ALA A 64 12.92 -19.64 -15.49
N SER A 65 14.03 -19.92 -16.19
CA SER A 65 14.46 -21.30 -16.48
C SER A 65 14.85 -22.07 -15.22
N LEU A 66 15.04 -21.39 -14.09
CA LEU A 66 15.39 -21.99 -12.81
C LEU A 66 14.15 -22.47 -12.03
N CYS A 67 12.97 -21.91 -12.28
CA CYS A 67 11.76 -22.25 -11.53
C CYS A 67 11.43 -23.76 -11.56
N PRO A 68 11.53 -24.48 -12.69
CA PRO A 68 11.27 -25.93 -12.71
C PRO A 68 12.20 -26.78 -11.84
N ARG A 69 13.35 -26.24 -11.40
CA ARG A 69 14.33 -26.96 -10.57
C ARG A 69 13.92 -27.06 -9.10
N ALA A 70 12.91 -26.33 -8.67
CA ALA A 70 12.39 -26.40 -7.31
C ALA A 70 11.69 -27.74 -6.98
N GLU A 71 11.47 -28.62 -7.98
CA GLU A 71 10.85 -29.96 -7.95
C GLU A 71 9.39 -30.00 -7.46
N MET A 72 9.02 -29.13 -6.53
CA MET A 72 7.70 -29.05 -5.94
C MET A 72 6.85 -28.07 -6.71
N GLU A 73 5.70 -28.55 -7.16
CA GLU A 73 4.76 -27.81 -7.99
C GLU A 73 4.42 -26.43 -7.41
N SER A 74 4.08 -26.35 -6.12
CA SER A 74 3.77 -25.09 -5.44
C SER A 74 4.90 -24.06 -5.50
N LEU A 75 6.16 -24.50 -5.44
CA LEU A 75 7.32 -23.61 -5.50
C LEU A 75 7.58 -23.11 -6.92
N VAL A 76 7.38 -23.97 -7.91
CA VAL A 76 7.44 -23.59 -9.32
C VAL A 76 6.44 -22.45 -9.59
N GLN A 77 5.22 -22.57 -9.07
CA GLN A 77 4.18 -21.54 -9.23
C GLN A 77 4.56 -20.24 -8.54
N TYR A 78 5.02 -20.32 -7.29
CA TYR A 78 5.46 -19.18 -6.53
C TYR A 78 6.61 -18.43 -7.24
N CYS A 79 7.57 -19.16 -7.78
CA CYS A 79 8.70 -18.61 -8.54
C CYS A 79 8.22 -17.80 -9.76
N TYR A 80 7.33 -18.36 -10.60
CA TYR A 80 6.80 -17.65 -11.75
C TYR A 80 5.97 -16.41 -11.36
N ILE A 81 5.16 -16.50 -10.30
CA ILE A 81 4.38 -15.35 -9.78
C ILE A 81 5.30 -14.21 -9.33
N HIS A 82 6.36 -14.53 -8.58
CA HIS A 82 7.32 -13.53 -8.12
C HIS A 82 8.11 -12.91 -9.26
N LEU A 83 8.60 -13.73 -10.19
CA LEU A 83 9.30 -13.24 -11.37
C LEU A 83 8.41 -12.33 -12.22
N ALA A 84 7.14 -12.68 -12.46
CA ALA A 84 6.22 -11.82 -13.19
C ALA A 84 6.18 -10.41 -12.56
N LYS A 85 5.99 -10.38 -11.24
CA LYS A 85 5.89 -9.17 -10.41
C LYS A 85 7.18 -8.33 -10.44
N ASP A 86 8.34 -8.96 -10.27
CA ASP A 86 9.61 -8.24 -10.06
C ASP A 86 10.41 -7.97 -11.35
N THR A 87 10.15 -8.73 -12.41
CA THR A 87 10.75 -8.51 -13.73
C THR A 87 9.86 -7.70 -14.67
N THR A 88 8.63 -7.38 -14.26
CA THR A 88 7.61 -6.72 -15.10
C THR A 88 7.26 -7.50 -16.37
N ASN A 89 7.59 -8.79 -16.41
CA ASN A 89 7.28 -9.65 -17.54
C ASN A 89 5.99 -10.45 -17.31
N LEU A 90 4.89 -9.95 -17.89
CA LEU A 90 3.56 -10.56 -17.79
C LEU A 90 3.52 -11.99 -18.35
N SER A 91 4.36 -12.34 -19.33
CA SER A 91 4.38 -13.68 -19.92
C SER A 91 4.79 -14.77 -18.92
N MET A 92 5.40 -14.40 -17.79
CA MET A 92 5.72 -15.35 -16.72
C MET A 92 4.47 -15.94 -16.09
N CYS A 93 3.35 -15.21 -16.08
CA CYS A 93 2.07 -15.74 -15.61
C CYS A 93 1.53 -16.86 -16.51
N GLU A 94 1.88 -16.88 -17.80
CA GLU A 94 1.50 -17.98 -18.69
C GLU A 94 2.29 -19.28 -18.42
N LEU A 95 3.45 -19.18 -17.75
CA LEU A 95 4.22 -20.34 -17.32
C LEU A 95 3.69 -20.96 -16.03
N ALA A 96 2.86 -20.21 -15.28
CA ALA A 96 2.16 -20.73 -14.12
C ALA A 96 0.98 -21.62 -14.55
N MET A 97 0.68 -22.61 -13.71
CA MET A 97 -0.49 -23.47 -13.82
C MET A 97 -1.78 -22.63 -13.79
N PRO A 98 -2.82 -23.06 -14.52
CA PRO A 98 -4.07 -22.30 -14.69
C PRO A 98 -4.66 -21.75 -13.39
N GLU A 99 -4.74 -22.55 -12.34
CA GLU A 99 -5.30 -22.17 -11.04
C GLU A 99 -4.49 -21.08 -10.29
N TYR A 100 -3.21 -20.89 -10.65
CA TYR A 100 -2.33 -19.88 -10.07
C TYR A 100 -2.23 -18.61 -10.93
N ARG A 101 -2.68 -18.65 -12.19
CA ARG A 101 -2.58 -17.51 -13.13
C ARG A 101 -3.33 -16.29 -12.63
N GLY A 102 -4.54 -16.46 -12.11
CA GLY A 102 -5.33 -15.36 -11.56
C GLY A 102 -4.58 -14.61 -10.45
N THR A 103 -3.94 -15.35 -9.54
CA THR A 103 -3.08 -14.78 -8.49
C THR A 103 -1.86 -14.08 -9.07
N CYS A 104 -1.22 -14.67 -10.08
CA CYS A 104 -0.10 -14.05 -10.79
C CYS A 104 -0.49 -12.69 -11.39
N TYR A 105 -1.58 -12.66 -12.18
CA TYR A 105 -2.07 -11.46 -12.84
C TYR A 105 -2.47 -10.38 -11.85
N LYS A 106 -3.19 -10.74 -10.79
CA LYS A 106 -3.54 -9.81 -9.71
C LYS A 106 -2.31 -9.18 -9.07
N ASN A 107 -1.32 -9.98 -8.68
CA ASN A 107 -0.11 -9.49 -8.02
C ASN A 107 0.73 -8.60 -8.94
N TYR A 108 0.83 -8.97 -10.23
CA TYR A 108 1.45 -8.14 -11.26
C TYR A 108 0.74 -6.79 -11.39
N ALA A 109 -0.58 -6.81 -11.57
CA ALA A 109 -1.41 -5.62 -11.76
C ALA A 109 -1.23 -4.63 -10.61
N ILE A 110 -1.26 -5.10 -9.36
CA ILE A 110 -1.09 -4.26 -8.16
C ILE A 110 0.31 -3.67 -8.09
N LYS A 111 1.35 -4.49 -8.30
CA LYS A 111 2.75 -4.03 -8.23
C LYS A 111 3.06 -2.98 -9.29
N GLN A 112 2.60 -3.25 -10.52
CA GLN A 112 2.84 -2.38 -11.66
C GLN A 112 1.86 -1.21 -11.74
N ARG A 113 0.80 -1.23 -10.92
CA ARG A 113 -0.31 -0.28 -10.98
C ARG A 113 -0.92 -0.24 -12.38
N ASP A 114 -1.10 -1.41 -12.99
CA ASP A 114 -1.64 -1.57 -14.35
C ASP A 114 -2.99 -2.30 -14.27
N GLU A 115 -4.08 -1.54 -14.33
CA GLU A 115 -5.43 -2.08 -14.23
C GLU A 115 -5.80 -2.95 -15.44
N SER A 116 -5.15 -2.75 -16.59
CA SER A 116 -5.47 -3.49 -17.81
C SER A 116 -5.18 -4.98 -17.68
N VAL A 117 -4.33 -5.37 -16.72
CA VAL A 117 -3.98 -6.77 -16.44
C VAL A 117 -5.09 -7.50 -15.68
N CYS A 118 -5.92 -6.80 -14.90
CA CYS A 118 -6.99 -7.43 -14.13
C CYS A 118 -7.99 -8.19 -15.02
N ARG A 119 -8.13 -7.82 -16.30
CA ARG A 119 -8.97 -8.53 -17.28
C ARG A 119 -8.55 -9.99 -17.55
N PHE A 120 -7.32 -10.36 -17.19
CA PHE A 120 -6.81 -11.74 -17.35
C PHE A 120 -7.11 -12.62 -16.12
N VAL A 121 -7.82 -12.10 -15.11
CA VAL A 121 -8.28 -12.87 -13.96
C VAL A 121 -9.63 -13.49 -14.30
N ASP A 122 -9.68 -14.82 -14.46
CA ASP A 122 -10.88 -15.53 -14.95
C ASP A 122 -12.09 -15.45 -14.03
N ASN A 123 -11.87 -15.43 -12.71
CA ASN A 123 -12.96 -15.35 -11.75
C ASN A 123 -13.44 -13.90 -11.60
N LEU A 124 -14.72 -13.65 -11.91
CA LEU A 124 -15.33 -12.32 -11.87
C LEU A 124 -15.17 -11.60 -10.52
N GLY A 125 -15.30 -12.33 -9.41
CA GLY A 125 -15.09 -11.77 -8.06
C GLY A 125 -13.64 -11.36 -7.82
N GLU A 126 -12.69 -12.23 -8.16
CA GLU A 126 -11.26 -11.93 -8.07
C GLU A 126 -10.83 -10.82 -9.04
N MET A 127 -11.45 -10.73 -10.22
CA MET A 127 -11.20 -9.65 -11.18
C MET A 127 -11.64 -8.30 -10.62
N ARG A 128 -12.86 -8.20 -10.06
CA ARG A 128 -13.33 -6.98 -9.39
C ARG A 128 -12.44 -6.62 -8.20
N TYR A 129 -12.04 -7.61 -7.42
CA TYR A 129 -11.09 -7.42 -6.32
C TYR A 129 -9.73 -6.91 -6.81
N CYS A 130 -9.22 -7.42 -7.94
CA CYS A 130 -8.01 -6.91 -8.58
C CYS A 130 -8.13 -5.43 -8.92
N TYR A 131 -9.22 -5.00 -9.58
CA TYR A 131 -9.44 -3.59 -9.91
C TYR A 131 -9.46 -2.71 -8.66
N ARG A 132 -10.12 -3.15 -7.58
CA ARG A 132 -10.15 -2.44 -6.28
C ARG A 132 -8.75 -2.24 -5.70
N LEU A 133 -7.94 -3.29 -5.66
CA LEU A 133 -6.57 -3.22 -5.13
C LEU A 133 -5.65 -2.35 -6.01
N VAL A 134 -5.81 -2.39 -7.33
CA VAL A 134 -5.07 -1.51 -8.25
C VAL A 134 -5.49 -0.05 -8.06
N ALA A 135 -6.79 0.22 -7.94
CA ALA A 135 -7.31 1.57 -7.69
C ALA A 135 -6.75 2.15 -6.38
N GLN A 136 -6.70 1.34 -5.32
CA GLN A 136 -6.05 1.72 -4.05
C GLN A 136 -4.55 1.97 -4.20
N ALA A 137 -3.82 1.08 -4.89
CA ALA A 137 -2.39 1.23 -5.11
C ALA A 137 -2.06 2.49 -5.94
N GLN A 138 -2.94 2.86 -6.88
CA GLN A 138 -2.86 4.07 -7.69
C GLN A 138 -3.33 5.34 -6.93
N GLN A 139 -4.17 5.18 -5.89
CA GLN A 139 -4.99 6.27 -5.32
C GLN A 139 -5.85 6.95 -6.40
N ASN A 140 -6.42 6.14 -7.31
CA ASN A 140 -7.17 6.64 -8.46
C ASN A 140 -8.60 6.07 -8.49
N VAL A 141 -9.57 6.92 -8.17
CA VAL A 141 -11.00 6.58 -8.17
C VAL A 141 -11.54 6.25 -9.57
N SER A 142 -10.90 6.73 -10.64
CA SER A 142 -11.36 6.43 -12.01
C SER A 142 -11.24 4.94 -12.33
N THR A 143 -10.32 4.23 -11.68
CA THR A 143 -10.14 2.78 -11.85
C THR A 143 -11.33 2.00 -11.28
N CYS A 144 -11.98 2.51 -10.24
CA CYS A 144 -13.22 1.91 -9.72
C CYS A 144 -14.35 1.94 -10.75
N ALA A 145 -14.35 2.87 -11.72
CA ALA A 145 -15.37 2.95 -12.76
C ALA A 145 -15.37 1.75 -13.73
N ILE A 146 -14.27 0.97 -13.75
CA ILE A 146 -14.18 -0.27 -14.54
C ILE A 146 -15.01 -1.40 -13.92
N ILE A 147 -15.29 -1.33 -12.61
CA ILE A 147 -16.11 -2.30 -11.91
C ILE A 147 -17.56 -2.12 -12.35
N ASP A 148 -18.12 -3.16 -12.96
CA ASP A 148 -19.47 -3.21 -13.51
C ASP A 148 -20.54 -3.19 -12.41
N ASP A 149 -20.30 -3.93 -11.34
CA ASP A 149 -21.17 -3.98 -10.16
C ASP A 149 -21.19 -2.65 -9.41
N ALA A 150 -22.39 -2.10 -9.21
CA ALA A 150 -22.56 -0.79 -8.60
C ALA A 150 -22.13 -0.75 -7.13
N SER A 151 -22.43 -1.79 -6.37
CA SER A 151 -22.10 -1.85 -4.94
C SER A 151 -20.60 -2.04 -4.72
N GLU A 152 -19.94 -2.89 -5.51
CA GLU A 152 -18.49 -3.06 -5.48
C GLU A 152 -17.75 -1.79 -5.94
N ARG A 153 -18.30 -1.09 -6.95
CA ARG A 153 -17.76 0.19 -7.42
C ARG A 153 -17.84 1.26 -6.34
N GLU A 154 -18.99 1.37 -5.67
CA GLU A 154 -19.16 2.32 -4.55
C GLU A 154 -18.23 2.00 -3.39
N TYR A 155 -18.08 0.72 -3.04
CA TYR A 155 -17.14 0.28 -2.01
C TYR A 155 -15.67 0.61 -2.38
N CYS A 156 -15.27 0.39 -3.63
CA CYS A 156 -13.95 0.76 -4.13
C CYS A 156 -13.67 2.26 -3.99
N VAL A 157 -14.63 3.12 -4.37
CA VAL A 157 -14.50 4.57 -4.22
C VAL A 157 -14.38 4.94 -2.74
N ALA A 158 -15.24 4.37 -1.89
CA ALA A 158 -15.28 4.69 -0.47
C ALA A 158 -13.99 4.32 0.27
N GLU A 159 -13.33 3.22 -0.11
CA GLU A 159 -12.04 2.85 0.48
C GLU A 159 -10.91 3.81 0.11
N ILE A 160 -10.93 4.40 -1.09
CA ILE A 160 -9.91 5.35 -1.53
C ILE A 160 -10.19 6.72 -0.91
N GLU A 161 -11.45 7.16 -0.88
CA GLU A 161 -11.81 8.49 -0.38
C GLU A 161 -11.92 8.54 1.16
N GLY A 162 -12.07 7.39 1.83
CA GLY A 162 -12.29 7.30 3.27
C GLY A 162 -13.70 7.73 3.71
N CYS A 163 -14.61 7.89 2.75
CA CYS A 163 -16.01 8.25 2.93
C CYS A 163 -16.84 7.74 1.75
N ALA A 164 -18.13 7.50 1.97
CA ALA A 164 -19.11 7.15 0.96
C ALA A 164 -19.50 8.38 0.11
N PRO A 165 -19.77 8.23 -1.19
CA PRO A 165 -20.29 9.30 -2.03
C PRO A 165 -21.60 9.88 -1.45
N PRO A 166 -21.83 11.20 -1.55
CA PRO A 166 -23.11 11.77 -1.15
C PRO A 166 -24.22 11.29 -2.09
N ALA A 167 -25.45 11.23 -1.57
CA ALA A 167 -26.63 10.88 -2.37
C ALA A 167 -26.94 11.93 -3.45
N ASP A 168 -26.47 13.18 -3.28
CA ASP A 168 -26.58 14.23 -4.28
C ASP A 168 -25.53 14.03 -5.38
N THR A 169 -26.00 13.67 -6.57
CA THR A 169 -25.15 13.41 -7.74
C THR A 169 -24.57 14.68 -8.36
N ASN A 170 -24.99 15.87 -7.94
CA ASN A 170 -24.43 17.14 -8.42
C ASN A 170 -23.15 17.55 -7.70
N GLN A 171 -22.77 16.82 -6.65
CA GLN A 171 -21.53 17.06 -5.93
C GLN A 171 -20.60 15.87 -6.13
N THR A 172 -19.62 16.02 -7.04
CA THR A 172 -18.57 15.03 -7.24
C THR A 172 -17.24 15.59 -6.74
N ARG A 173 -16.28 14.69 -6.49
CA ARG A 173 -14.89 15.08 -6.24
C ARG A 173 -14.36 16.02 -7.32
N GLU A 174 -14.53 15.65 -8.58
CA GLU A 174 -14.02 16.43 -9.72
C GLU A 174 -14.66 17.83 -9.78
N SER A 175 -15.98 17.93 -9.60
CA SER A 175 -16.66 19.23 -9.58
C SER A 175 -16.23 20.08 -8.39
N CYS A 176 -15.99 19.45 -7.23
CA CYS A 176 -15.51 20.12 -6.02
C CYS A 176 -14.10 20.68 -6.21
N GLU A 177 -13.16 19.82 -6.62
CA GLU A 177 -11.74 20.18 -6.75
C GLU A 177 -11.53 21.19 -7.88
N SER A 178 -12.25 21.07 -9.00
CA SER A 178 -12.20 22.04 -10.10
C SER A 178 -12.76 23.42 -9.72
N ALA A 179 -13.67 23.49 -8.75
CA ALA A 179 -14.15 24.74 -8.17
C ALA A 179 -13.23 25.29 -7.06
N GLY A 180 -12.09 24.65 -6.78
CA GLY A 180 -11.15 25.04 -5.73
C GLY A 180 -11.54 24.56 -4.33
N GLY A 181 -12.49 23.64 -4.23
CA GLY A 181 -12.85 22.96 -3.00
C GLY A 181 -11.91 21.81 -2.64
N VAL A 182 -12.09 21.29 -1.43
CA VAL A 182 -11.42 20.12 -0.88
C VAL A 182 -12.50 19.06 -0.65
N TRP A 183 -12.37 17.94 -1.37
CA TRP A 183 -13.25 16.77 -1.21
C TRP A 183 -12.74 15.87 -0.09
N GLY A 184 -13.65 15.46 0.80
CA GLY A 184 -13.29 14.48 1.82
C GLY A 184 -14.41 14.23 2.81
N ARG A 185 -14.08 13.47 3.86
CA ARG A 185 -15.01 13.16 4.93
C ARG A 185 -15.28 14.40 5.79
N GLY A 186 -16.56 14.66 6.04
CA GLY A 186 -17.04 15.67 6.98
C GLY A 186 -18.08 15.06 7.91
N GLY A 187 -18.22 15.63 9.09
CA GLY A 187 -19.20 15.17 10.05
C GLY A 187 -18.91 13.83 10.72
N LEU A 188 -19.93 13.38 11.43
CA LEU A 188 -20.12 12.08 12.04
C LEU A 188 -20.43 11.03 10.97
N LEU A 189 -21.28 11.35 9.99
CA LEU A 189 -21.60 10.41 8.91
C LEU A 189 -20.37 10.12 8.05
N PRO A 190 -20.20 8.88 7.55
CA PRO A 190 -19.08 8.55 6.69
C PRO A 190 -19.36 9.02 5.25
N THR A 191 -19.86 10.23 5.05
CA THR A 191 -20.21 10.78 3.72
C THR A 191 -19.18 11.81 3.29
N CYS A 192 -18.80 11.76 2.02
CA CYS A 192 -17.95 12.77 1.42
C CYS A 192 -18.76 14.05 1.18
N PHE A 193 -18.09 15.18 1.32
CA PHE A 193 -18.65 16.48 1.01
C PHE A 193 -17.56 17.37 0.40
N CYS A 194 -17.99 18.44 -0.26
CA CYS A 194 -17.09 19.48 -0.73
C CYS A 194 -17.01 20.62 0.30
N ASN A 195 -15.80 20.90 0.79
CA ASN A 195 -15.52 22.08 1.60
C ASN A 195 -14.71 23.10 0.81
N TYR A 196 -14.76 24.37 1.19
CA TYR A 196 -13.96 25.42 0.55
C TYR A 196 -13.02 26.07 1.55
N PRO A 197 -11.80 26.44 1.16
CA PRO A 197 -10.95 27.28 1.99
C PRO A 197 -11.63 28.63 2.29
N SER A 198 -11.47 29.10 3.52
CA SER A 198 -11.93 30.42 3.90
C SER A 198 -11.06 31.50 3.24
N PRO A 199 -11.64 32.55 2.61
CA PRO A 199 -10.87 33.62 1.96
C PRO A 199 -9.85 34.31 2.89
N ASN A 200 -10.17 34.39 4.18
CA ASN A 200 -9.34 35.04 5.20
C ASN A 200 -8.87 34.06 6.29
N ALA A 201 -8.68 32.79 5.95
CA ALA A 201 -8.17 31.75 6.85
C ALA A 201 -7.01 32.23 7.74
N ASP A 202 -7.07 31.84 9.01
CA ASP A 202 -6.07 32.12 10.05
C ASP A 202 -5.82 33.62 10.38
N LYS A 203 -6.60 34.56 9.81
CA LYS A 203 -6.51 35.99 10.15
C LYS A 203 -7.33 36.31 11.42
N PRO A 204 -6.95 37.36 12.18
CA PRO A 204 -7.77 37.85 13.28
C PRO A 204 -9.11 38.39 12.77
N CYS A 205 -10.16 38.19 13.55
CA CYS A 205 -11.51 38.63 13.22
C CYS A 205 -12.28 39.06 14.47
N THR A 206 -13.37 39.79 14.25
CA THR A 206 -14.35 40.17 15.27
C THR A 206 -15.76 39.66 14.93
N ASP A 207 -15.96 39.17 13.70
CA ASP A 207 -17.22 38.71 13.18
C ASP A 207 -17.02 37.67 12.06
N THR A 208 -18.00 36.79 11.81
CA THR A 208 -17.97 35.81 10.69
C THR A 208 -17.82 36.49 9.32
N SER A 209 -18.37 37.70 9.16
CA SER A 209 -18.27 38.48 7.92
C SER A 209 -16.84 38.91 7.58
N ASP A 210 -15.94 38.98 8.56
CA ASP A 210 -14.50 39.23 8.33
C ASP A 210 -13.84 38.05 7.60
N CYS A 211 -14.42 36.84 7.70
CA CYS A 211 -13.76 35.60 7.29
C CYS A 211 -14.23 35.07 5.93
N GLY A 212 -15.52 35.17 5.63
CA GLY A 212 -16.15 34.34 4.60
C GLY A 212 -16.32 32.88 5.06
N GLY A 213 -16.50 32.70 6.37
CA GLY A 213 -16.57 31.45 7.12
C GLY A 213 -16.77 31.78 8.60
N PHE A 214 -16.33 30.92 9.52
CA PHE A 214 -16.45 31.19 10.96
C PHE A 214 -15.29 32.03 11.52
N CYS A 215 -15.61 32.95 12.42
CA CYS A 215 -14.64 33.62 13.28
C CYS A 215 -14.54 32.88 14.62
N LEU A 216 -13.59 31.95 14.75
CA LEU A 216 -13.51 31.00 15.87
C LEU A 216 -12.92 31.64 17.12
N ILE A 217 -13.48 31.31 18.29
CA ILE A 217 -13.03 31.77 19.62
C ILE A 217 -12.88 30.58 20.57
N ASP A 218 -12.00 30.71 21.57
CA ASP A 218 -11.74 29.67 22.55
C ASP A 218 -12.64 29.81 23.79
N SER A 219 -13.10 31.03 24.10
CA SER A 219 -13.98 31.33 25.22
C SER A 219 -15.12 32.27 24.84
N SER A 220 -16.29 32.09 25.43
CA SER A 220 -17.43 32.99 25.22
C SER A 220 -17.22 34.42 25.75
N ALA A 221 -16.18 34.64 26.55
CA ALA A 221 -15.74 35.96 26.97
C ALA A 221 -14.94 36.71 25.90
N ASP A 222 -14.40 36.00 24.90
CA ASP A 222 -13.54 36.58 23.87
C ASP A 222 -14.33 37.52 22.95
N LYS A 223 -13.69 38.62 22.54
CA LYS A 223 -14.25 39.63 21.62
C LYS A 223 -13.52 39.68 20.28
N THR A 224 -12.51 38.85 20.12
CA THR A 224 -11.74 38.67 18.90
C THR A 224 -11.46 37.19 18.72
N GLY A 225 -11.52 36.71 17.49
CA GLY A 225 -11.24 35.33 17.14
C GLY A 225 -10.21 35.20 16.03
N THR A 226 -10.13 33.99 15.50
CA THR A 226 -9.33 33.64 14.32
C THR A 226 -10.23 33.03 13.26
N CYS A 227 -10.14 33.51 12.03
CA CYS A 227 -10.91 32.97 10.92
C CYS A 227 -10.57 31.49 10.70
N ALA A 228 -11.60 30.66 10.61
CA ALA A 228 -11.49 29.24 10.32
C ALA A 228 -10.75 29.02 8.99
N ARG A 229 -10.01 27.90 8.89
CA ARG A 229 -9.31 27.54 7.65
C ARG A 229 -10.24 27.18 6.50
N MET A 230 -11.37 26.55 6.83
CA MET A 230 -12.39 26.12 5.88
C MET A 230 -13.70 26.84 6.19
N GLN A 231 -14.54 26.99 5.17
CA GLN A 231 -15.85 27.65 5.29
C GLN A 231 -16.80 26.83 6.16
N GLN A 232 -16.81 25.51 5.98
CA GLN A 232 -17.53 24.58 6.86
C GLN A 232 -16.56 24.03 7.92
N VAL A 233 -16.91 24.15 9.18
CA VAL A 233 -16.19 23.57 10.32
C VAL A 233 -17.09 22.52 10.94
N PHE A 234 -16.58 21.32 11.17
CA PHE A 234 -17.32 20.23 11.81
C PHE A 234 -16.92 20.11 13.28
N GLY A 235 -17.83 19.58 14.09
CA GLY A 235 -17.71 19.52 15.54
C GLY A 235 -18.39 20.69 16.24
N CYS A 236 -18.22 20.75 17.56
CA CYS A 236 -18.74 21.84 18.39
C CYS A 236 -17.67 22.91 18.56
N PHE A 237 -18.03 24.16 18.27
CA PHE A 237 -17.11 25.30 18.38
C PHE A 237 -17.88 26.58 18.70
N ALA A 238 -17.16 27.51 19.33
CA ALA A 238 -17.65 28.86 19.57
C ALA A 238 -17.15 29.82 18.48
N TYR A 239 -17.96 30.80 18.13
CA TYR A 239 -17.65 31.80 17.11
C TYR A 239 -18.28 33.15 17.44
N LEU A 240 -17.81 34.20 16.77
CA LEU A 240 -18.39 35.55 16.83
C LEU A 240 -19.29 35.80 15.63
N GLU A 241 -20.53 36.21 15.88
CA GLU A 241 -21.51 36.64 14.88
C GLU A 241 -22.33 37.80 15.43
N ASP A 242 -22.44 38.87 14.65
CA ASP A 242 -23.02 40.15 15.04
C ASP A 242 -22.39 40.73 16.32
N GLY A 243 -21.08 40.47 16.52
CA GLY A 243 -20.32 40.87 17.71
C GLY A 243 -20.67 40.11 19.00
N GLU A 244 -21.54 39.10 18.92
CA GLU A 244 -21.90 38.22 20.03
C GLU A 244 -21.23 36.85 19.91
N SER A 245 -20.88 36.28 21.07
CA SER A 245 -20.41 34.89 21.11
C SER A 245 -21.59 33.94 20.95
N ARG A 246 -21.45 33.01 20.00
CA ARG A 246 -22.37 31.92 19.71
C ARG A 246 -21.61 30.59 19.84
N GLU A 247 -22.36 29.52 20.06
CA GLU A 247 -21.84 28.15 20.01
C GLU A 247 -22.73 27.32 19.07
N VAL A 248 -22.10 26.51 18.23
CA VAL A 248 -22.78 25.61 17.30
C VAL A 248 -22.05 24.27 17.27
N CYS A 249 -22.82 23.20 17.08
CA CYS A 249 -22.29 21.89 16.74
C CYS A 249 -22.75 21.55 15.32
N VAL A 250 -21.79 21.33 14.42
CA VAL A 250 -22.04 20.99 13.01
C VAL A 250 -21.58 19.56 12.75
N ASP A 251 -22.46 18.78 12.12
CA ASP A 251 -22.25 17.42 11.62
C ASP A 251 -22.38 17.45 10.09
#